data_AF-A0A9D8JAE7-F1
#
_entry.id   AF-A0A9D8JAE7-F1
#
_cell.length_a   1.000
_cell.length_b   1.000
_cell.length_c   1.000
_cell.angle_alpha   90.00
_cell.angle_beta   90.00
_cell.angle_gamma   90.00
#
_symmetry.space_group_name_H-M   'P 1'
#
loop_
_entity.id
_entity.type
_entity.pdbx_description
1 polymer ?
#
loop_
_entity_poly.entity_id
_entity_poly.type
_entity_poly.pdbx_seq_one_letter_code
_entity_poly.pdbx_strand_id
1 'polypeptide(L)'
;MDRLIFTSLSGQRLTDLRVRQISNEIANVSTTGFKKEFAAATETYRYDGDGFNSRYVPVVRAKERIDLTDGPMQSTGRPLDIAVSGKQLIAVLTDSGELAYTRRGDLTVDAAGLLRVGSGERIASDANTPIEIPGLTEIKIGPDGTVLGKQIGGEAVIFQPIARIQVVESDP
;
A
#
# COMPACT_ATOMS: atom_id res chain seq x y z
N MET A 1 -24.46 17.17 35.88
CA MET A 1 -24.47 17.94 34.62
C MET A 1 -23.28 17.61 33.71
N ASP A 2 -22.16 17.09 34.24
CA ASP A 2 -20.91 16.82 33.48
C ASP A 2 -20.95 15.72 32.39
N ARG A 3 -21.81 14.70 32.53
CA ARG A 3 -21.75 13.50 31.67
C ARG A 3 -22.07 13.77 30.19
N LEU A 4 -23.00 14.70 29.94
CA LEU A 4 -23.39 15.09 28.59
C LEU A 4 -22.27 15.81 27.84
N ILE A 5 -21.40 16.53 28.57
CA ILE A 5 -20.25 17.23 28.00
C ILE A 5 -19.22 16.22 27.49
N PHE A 6 -18.91 15.18 28.27
CA PHE A 6 -17.97 14.13 27.84
C PHE A 6 -18.50 13.32 26.66
N THR A 7 -19.80 12.99 26.64
CA THR A 7 -20.39 12.30 25.48
C THR A 7 -20.40 13.19 24.23
N SER A 8 -20.72 14.48 24.38
CA SER A 8 -20.70 15.44 23.28
C SER A 8 -19.27 15.64 22.75
N LEU A 9 -18.28 15.75 23.64
CA LEU A 9 -16.86 15.88 23.29
C LEU A 9 -16.35 14.64 22.55
N SER A 10 -16.71 13.43 23.00
CA SER A 10 -16.36 12.19 22.29
C SER A 10 -16.98 12.14 20.89
N GLY A 11 -18.24 12.57 20.74
CA GLY A 11 -18.90 12.68 19.44
C GLY A 11 -18.24 13.70 18.50
N GLN A 12 -17.84 14.87 19.03
CA GLN A 12 -17.11 15.88 18.26
C GLN A 12 -15.75 15.34 17.80
N ARG A 13 -14.97 14.72 18.69
CA ARG A 13 -13.68 14.11 18.35
C ARG A 13 -13.80 13.03 17.27
N LEU A 14 -14.84 12.20 17.34
CA LEU A 14 -15.10 11.19 16.32
C LEU A 14 -15.39 11.85 14.96
N THR A 15 -16.17 12.93 14.96
CA THR A 15 -16.50 13.69 13.75
C THR A 15 -15.24 14.33 13.15
N ASP A 16 -14.39 14.94 13.98
CA ASP A 16 -13.12 15.54 13.54
C ASP A 16 -12.19 14.51 12.90
N LEU A 17 -12.05 13.32 13.52
CA LEU A 17 -11.26 12.22 12.97
C LEU A 17 -11.83 11.75 11.62
N ARG A 18 -13.15 11.60 11.51
CA ARG A 18 -13.81 11.21 10.27
C ARG A 18 -13.61 12.24 9.15
N VAL A 19 -13.71 13.53 9.44
CA VAL A 19 -13.47 14.59 8.44
C VAL A 19 -12.02 14.56 7.95
N ARG A 20 -11.06 14.38 8.86
CA ARG A 20 -9.63 14.26 8.49
C ARG A 20 -9.37 13.05 7.59
N GLN A 21 -9.98 11.91 7.92
CA GLN A 21 -9.88 10.70 7.11
C GLN A 21 -10.46 10.91 5.70
N ILE A 22 -11.71 11.39 5.61
CA ILE A 22 -12.36 11.66 4.32
C ILE A 22 -11.55 12.66 3.50
N SER A 23 -10.98 13.69 4.14
CA SER A 23 -10.13 14.67 3.45
C SER A 23 -8.88 14.02 2.87
N ASN A 24 -8.25 13.10 3.61
CA ASN A 24 -7.09 12.34 3.10
C ASN A 24 -7.50 11.40 1.95
N GLU A 25 -8.62 10.68 2.09
CA GLU A 25 -9.12 9.78 1.05
C GLU A 25 -9.46 10.53 -0.25
N ILE A 26 -10.11 11.70 -0.17
CA ILE A 26 -10.43 12.53 -1.34
C ILE A 26 -9.15 13.08 -1.97
N ALA A 27 -8.18 13.52 -1.16
CA ALA A 27 -6.91 14.02 -1.68
C ALA A 27 -6.11 12.94 -2.41
N ASN A 28 -6.26 11.67 -2.01
CA ASN A 28 -5.54 10.52 -2.58
C ASN A 28 -6.40 9.64 -3.49
N VAL A 29 -7.60 10.08 -3.88
CA VAL A 29 -8.53 9.27 -4.69
C VAL A 29 -7.94 8.89 -6.06
N SER A 30 -7.07 9.74 -6.61
CA SER A 30 -6.37 9.52 -7.88
C SER A 30 -4.98 8.91 -7.72
N THR A 31 -4.55 8.61 -6.50
CA THR A 31 -3.23 8.05 -6.23
C THR A 31 -3.25 6.54 -6.47
N THR A 32 -2.44 6.08 -7.43
CA THR A 32 -2.32 4.65 -7.77
C THR A 32 -1.88 3.83 -6.55
N GLY A 33 -2.64 2.78 -6.24
CA GLY A 33 -2.32 1.88 -5.12
C GLY A 33 -2.65 2.42 -3.73
N PHE A 34 -3.31 3.59 -3.61
CA PHE A 34 -3.78 4.08 -2.32
C PHE A 34 -4.81 3.13 -1.70
N LYS A 35 -4.67 2.86 -0.40
CA LYS A 35 -5.59 2.03 0.39
C LYS A 35 -6.10 2.86 1.55
N LYS A 36 -7.43 2.91 1.70
CA LYS A 36 -8.08 3.68 2.75
C LYS A 36 -7.70 3.14 4.12
N GLU A 37 -7.62 4.04 5.08
CA GLU A 37 -7.33 3.72 6.48
C GLU A 37 -8.62 3.79 7.28
N PHE A 38 -8.88 2.84 8.18
CA PHE A 38 -9.87 2.99 9.24
C PHE A 38 -9.15 3.50 10.47
N ALA A 39 -9.64 4.60 11.05
CA ALA A 39 -8.92 5.26 12.15
C ALA A 39 -9.65 5.25 13.49
N ALA A 40 -10.94 4.92 13.61
CA ALA A 40 -11.67 5.16 14.86
C ALA A 40 -12.51 3.98 15.35
N ALA A 41 -12.26 3.56 16.59
CA ALA A 41 -13.15 2.70 17.36
C ALA A 41 -13.65 3.47 18.58
N THR A 42 -14.97 3.44 18.81
CA THR A 42 -15.53 3.87 20.10
C THR A 42 -15.38 2.72 21.08
N GLU A 43 -14.64 2.95 22.15
CA GLU A 43 -14.46 1.99 23.23
C GLU A 43 -15.15 2.50 24.48
N THR A 44 -15.68 1.57 25.26
CA THR A 44 -16.26 1.88 26.56
C THR A 44 -15.16 1.81 27.61
N TYR A 45 -14.81 2.94 28.20
CA TYR A 45 -13.81 3.01 29.26
C TYR A 45 -14.48 3.13 30.62
N ARG A 46 -14.06 2.30 31.59
CA ARG A 46 -14.51 2.43 32.97
C ARG A 46 -13.78 3.62 33.59
N TYR A 47 -14.54 4.56 34.15
CA TYR A 47 -13.95 5.70 34.81
C TYR A 47 -13.45 5.28 36.19
N ASP A 48 -12.13 5.28 36.40
CA ASP A 48 -11.53 5.01 37.71
C ASP A 48 -11.51 6.31 38.53
N GLY A 49 -12.26 6.34 39.64
CA GLY A 49 -12.41 7.50 40.52
C GLY A 49 -13.49 7.27 41.57
N ASP A 50 -13.74 8.27 42.42
CA ASP A 50 -14.70 8.17 43.52
C ASP A 50 -16.14 7.97 42.98
N GLY A 51 -16.82 6.89 43.42
CA GLY A 51 -18.16 6.50 42.96
C GLY A 51 -18.35 5.00 42.70
N PHE A 52 -19.46 4.64 42.03
CA PHE A 52 -19.81 3.25 41.74
C PHE A 52 -19.01 2.68 40.55
N ASN A 53 -18.57 1.41 40.68
CA ASN A 53 -17.85 0.65 39.65
C ASN A 53 -18.61 0.42 38.33
N SER A 54 -19.88 0.81 38.25
CA SER A 54 -20.73 0.72 37.05
C SER A 54 -20.60 1.93 36.12
N ARG A 55 -19.70 2.88 36.40
CA ARG A 55 -19.54 4.10 35.60
C ARG A 55 -18.66 3.86 34.37
N TYR A 56 -19.28 3.96 33.19
CA TYR A 56 -18.62 3.84 31.90
C TYR A 56 -18.80 5.10 31.06
N VAL A 57 -17.79 5.45 30.27
CA VAL A 57 -17.79 6.62 29.36
C VAL A 57 -17.27 6.18 27.98
N PRO A 58 -17.90 6.63 26.88
CA PRO A 58 -17.36 6.37 25.55
C PRO A 58 -16.08 7.19 25.33
N VAL A 59 -15.00 6.50 24.97
CA VAL A 59 -13.73 7.12 24.54
C VAL A 59 -13.46 6.74 23.10
N VAL A 60 -12.97 7.69 22.32
CA VAL A 60 -12.55 7.43 20.93
C VAL A 60 -11.07 7.08 20.98
N ARG A 61 -10.72 5.86 20.58
CA ARG A 61 -9.32 5.47 20.37
C ARG A 61 -9.05 5.37 18.88
N ALA A 62 -7.94 5.98 18.47
CA ALA A 62 -7.44 5.78 17.14
C ALA A 62 -6.96 4.33 17.00
N LYS A 63 -7.51 3.58 16.05
CA LYS A 63 -7.00 2.27 15.65
C LYS A 63 -6.75 2.37 14.17
N GLU A 64 -5.50 2.57 13.80
CA GLU A 64 -5.07 2.67 12.41
C GLU A 64 -5.09 1.26 11.81
N ARG A 65 -5.96 1.04 10.82
CA ARG A 65 -6.03 -0.22 10.07
C ARG A 65 -6.24 0.05 8.60
N ILE A 66 -5.34 -0.45 7.76
CA ILE A 66 -5.45 -0.29 6.32
C ILE A 66 -6.46 -1.29 5.76
N ASP A 67 -7.38 -0.81 4.91
CA ASP A 67 -8.27 -1.68 4.16
C ASP A 67 -7.63 -2.07 2.83
N LEU A 68 -7.16 -3.32 2.75
CA LEU A 68 -6.53 -3.88 1.57
C LEU A 68 -7.53 -4.39 0.51
N THR A 69 -8.84 -4.24 0.70
CA THR A 69 -9.86 -4.60 -0.31
C THR A 69 -9.53 -4.00 -1.67
N ASP A 70 -9.75 -4.79 -2.73
CA ASP A 70 -9.46 -4.35 -4.08
C ASP A 70 -10.43 -3.25 -4.53
N GLY A 71 -9.86 -2.18 -5.08
CA GLY A 71 -10.61 -1.06 -5.64
C GLY A 71 -10.91 -1.25 -7.13
N PRO A 72 -11.51 -0.25 -7.78
CA PRO A 72 -11.69 -0.29 -9.23
C PRO A 72 -10.34 -0.37 -9.94
N MET A 73 -10.22 -1.29 -10.90
CA MET A 73 -9.03 -1.42 -11.75
C MET A 73 -9.25 -0.68 -13.07
N GLN A 74 -8.21 0.00 -13.54
CA GLN A 74 -8.16 0.62 -14.85
C GLN A 74 -7.04 0.00 -15.67
N SER A 75 -7.36 -0.45 -16.88
CA SER A 75 -6.35 -0.96 -17.80
C SER A 75 -5.68 0.21 -18.51
N THR A 76 -4.36 0.32 -18.41
CA THR A 76 -3.57 1.40 -19.03
C THR A 76 -2.97 1.00 -20.38
N GLY A 77 -2.96 -0.30 -20.70
CA GLY A 77 -2.30 -0.86 -21.89
C GLY A 77 -0.76 -0.86 -21.84
N ARG A 78 -0.14 -0.38 -20.76
CA ARG A 78 1.32 -0.39 -20.59
C ARG A 78 1.76 -1.72 -19.96
N PRO A 79 2.79 -2.39 -20.50
CA PRO A 79 3.22 -3.71 -20.01
C PRO A 79 3.86 -3.69 -18.62
N LEU A 80 4.30 -2.52 -18.16
CA LEU A 80 4.92 -2.31 -16.85
C LEU A 80 3.93 -1.79 -15.79
N ASP A 81 2.68 -1.55 -16.17
CA ASP A 81 1.64 -1.21 -15.20
C ASP A 81 0.98 -2.53 -14.73
N ILE A 82 1.28 -2.91 -13.49
CA ILE A 82 0.81 -4.15 -12.88
C ILE A 82 -0.15 -3.87 -11.73
N ALA A 83 -1.06 -4.82 -11.52
CA ALA A 83 -1.91 -4.85 -10.34
C ALA A 83 -1.81 -6.23 -9.71
N VAL A 84 -1.45 -6.27 -8.43
CA VAL A 84 -1.55 -7.49 -7.62
C VAL A 84 -3.03 -7.69 -7.23
N SER A 85 -3.44 -8.88 -6.81
CA SER A 85 -4.81 -9.13 -6.31
C SER A 85 -4.79 -9.46 -4.81
N GLY A 86 -5.88 -9.12 -4.11
CA GLY A 86 -6.02 -9.41 -2.69
C GLY A 86 -5.06 -8.61 -1.80
N LYS A 87 -4.72 -9.19 -0.63
CA LYS A 87 -3.94 -8.55 0.44
C LYS A 87 -2.42 -8.58 0.24
N GLN A 88 -2.00 -8.76 -1.00
CA GLN A 88 -0.59 -8.84 -1.36
C GLN A 88 -0.01 -7.44 -1.60
N LEU A 89 1.27 -7.28 -1.21
CA LEU A 89 2.07 -6.07 -1.34
C LEU A 89 3.35 -6.37 -2.13
N ILE A 90 3.78 -5.42 -2.94
CA ILE A 90 5.03 -5.49 -3.71
C ILE A 90 6.17 -5.02 -2.81
N ALA A 91 7.25 -5.79 -2.73
CA ALA A 91 8.43 -5.38 -1.99
C ALA A 91 9.29 -4.40 -2.79
N VAL A 92 9.75 -3.35 -2.13
CA VAL A 92 10.61 -2.30 -2.69
C VAL A 92 11.78 -2.02 -1.76
N LEU A 93 12.87 -1.53 -2.32
CA LEU A 93 14.04 -1.07 -1.60
C LEU A 93 14.05 0.45 -1.62
N THR A 94 14.07 1.03 -0.42
CA THR A 94 14.25 2.47 -0.21
C THR A 94 15.64 2.92 -0.68
N ASP A 95 15.88 4.22 -0.72
CA ASP A 95 17.21 4.76 -1.02
C ASP A 95 18.27 4.36 0.04
N SER A 96 17.84 4.13 1.29
CA SER A 96 18.70 3.57 2.35
C SER A 96 18.99 2.08 2.17
N GLY A 97 18.31 1.39 1.24
CA GLY A 97 18.45 -0.05 1.01
C GLY A 97 17.61 -0.92 1.94
N GLU A 98 16.69 -0.32 2.70
CA GLU A 98 15.75 -1.05 3.55
C GLU A 98 14.59 -1.60 2.74
N LEU A 99 14.07 -2.75 3.15
CA LEU A 99 12.89 -3.36 2.54
C LEU A 99 11.62 -2.64 3.03
N ALA A 100 10.84 -2.14 2.09
CA ALA A 100 9.53 -1.56 2.30
C ALA A 100 8.51 -2.22 1.39
N TYR A 101 7.23 -1.87 1.56
CA TYR A 101 6.15 -2.49 0.83
C TYR A 101 5.24 -1.44 0.23
N THR A 102 4.78 -1.68 -0.99
CA THR A 102 3.89 -0.78 -1.71
C THR A 102 2.78 -1.54 -2.40
N ARG A 103 1.66 -0.85 -2.62
CA ARG A 103 0.61 -1.33 -3.50
C ARG A 103 0.64 -0.73 -4.90
N ARG A 104 1.56 0.21 -5.11
CA ARG A 104 1.71 0.93 -6.36
C ARG A 104 2.41 0.05 -7.40
N GLY A 105 1.85 -0.01 -8.61
CA GLY A 105 2.33 -0.90 -9.67
C GLY A 105 2.59 -0.21 -11.00
N ASP A 106 2.83 1.10 -11.01
CA ASP A 106 3.22 1.86 -12.20
C ASP A 106 4.74 1.81 -12.40
N LEU A 107 5.23 0.69 -12.91
CA LEU A 107 6.67 0.44 -12.97
C LEU A 107 7.32 1.16 -14.15
N THR A 108 8.57 1.55 -13.94
CA THR A 108 9.42 2.18 -14.95
C THR A 108 10.85 1.66 -14.82
N VAL A 109 11.59 1.69 -15.91
CA VAL A 109 13.02 1.40 -15.90
C VAL A 109 13.77 2.71 -15.92
N ASP A 110 14.67 2.91 -14.97
CA ASP A 110 15.49 4.11 -14.90
C ASP A 110 16.66 4.07 -15.90
N ALA A 111 17.41 5.18 -15.98
CA ALA A 111 18.57 5.28 -16.87
C ALA A 111 19.73 4.34 -16.47
N ALA A 112 19.74 3.83 -15.24
CA ALA A 112 20.70 2.84 -14.77
C ALA A 112 20.24 1.40 -15.06
N GLY A 113 19.05 1.21 -15.64
CA GLY A 113 18.47 -0.11 -15.92
C GLY A 113 17.77 -0.75 -14.73
N LEU A 114 17.52 -0.01 -13.64
CA LEU A 114 16.82 -0.52 -12.46
C LEU A 114 15.30 -0.38 -12.63
N LEU A 115 14.57 -1.43 -12.25
CA LEU A 115 13.11 -1.38 -12.18
C LEU A 115 12.68 -0.60 -10.92
N ARG A 116 11.87 0.44 -11.11
CA ARG A 116 11.36 1.33 -10.05
C ARG A 116 9.87 1.52 -10.14
N VAL A 117 9.24 1.83 -9.01
CA VAL A 117 7.86 2.35 -8.95
C VAL A 117 7.85 3.85 -9.26
N GLY A 118 6.68 4.39 -9.62
CA GLY A 118 6.53 5.83 -9.92
C GLY A 118 6.87 6.78 -8.75
N SER A 119 6.94 6.29 -7.51
CA SER A 119 7.42 7.03 -6.34
C SER A 119 8.96 7.09 -6.22
N GLY A 120 9.69 6.28 -6.99
CA GLY A 120 11.16 6.33 -7.10
C GLY A 120 11.89 5.15 -6.45
N GLU A 121 11.23 4.36 -5.60
CA GLU A 121 11.83 3.20 -4.95
C GLU A 121 12.13 2.07 -5.95
N ARG A 122 13.16 1.28 -5.68
CA ARG A 122 13.59 0.16 -6.53
C ARG A 122 12.74 -1.07 -6.21
N ILE A 123 12.31 -1.82 -7.21
CA ILE A 123 11.63 -3.10 -6.97
C ILE A 123 12.61 -4.13 -6.41
N ALA A 124 12.20 -4.83 -5.35
CA ALA A 124 12.95 -5.93 -4.78
C ALA A 124 12.61 -7.25 -5.50
N SER A 125 13.65 -8.05 -5.76
CA SER A 125 13.52 -9.44 -6.19
C SER A 125 13.24 -10.36 -5.00
N ASP A 126 12.88 -11.62 -5.26
CA ASP A 126 12.77 -12.67 -4.22
C ASP A 126 14.05 -12.84 -3.36
N ALA A 127 15.20 -12.38 -3.87
CA ALA A 127 16.48 -12.39 -3.16
C ALA A 127 16.74 -11.09 -2.35
N ASN A 128 15.73 -10.21 -2.20
CA ASN A 128 15.84 -8.88 -1.59
C ASN A 128 16.87 -7.96 -2.26
N THR A 129 17.12 -8.15 -3.56
CA THR A 129 18.04 -7.31 -4.35
C THR A 129 17.27 -6.48 -5.37
N PRO A 130 17.77 -5.30 -5.80
CA PRO A 130 17.16 -4.56 -6.89
C PRO A 130 17.09 -5.39 -8.18
N ILE A 131 16.00 -5.26 -8.93
CA ILE A 131 15.90 -5.89 -10.25
C ILE A 131 16.58 -4.98 -11.29
N GLU A 132 17.69 -5.47 -11.83
CA GLU A 132 18.45 -4.85 -12.93
C GLU A 132 18.02 -5.45 -14.28
N ILE A 133 17.84 -4.59 -15.27
CA ILE A 133 17.40 -4.92 -16.62
C ILE A 133 18.52 -4.54 -17.61
N PRO A 134 19.31 -5.51 -18.09
CA PRO A 134 20.51 -5.22 -18.87
C PRO A 134 20.19 -4.90 -20.34
N GLY A 135 20.05 -3.62 -20.69
CA GLY A 135 20.05 -3.15 -22.09
C GLY A 135 18.98 -3.77 -23.02
N LEU A 136 17.86 -4.24 -22.45
CA LEU A 136 16.81 -4.95 -23.18
C LEU A 136 15.80 -3.97 -23.80
N THR A 137 15.30 -4.30 -24.99
CA THR A 137 14.39 -3.44 -25.78
C THR A 137 12.94 -3.53 -25.33
N GLU A 138 12.53 -4.65 -24.73
CA GLU A 138 11.13 -4.92 -24.36
C GLU A 138 11.09 -5.78 -23.09
N ILE A 139 10.22 -5.39 -22.14
CA ILE A 139 10.05 -6.06 -20.85
C ILE A 139 8.59 -6.44 -20.69
N LYS A 140 8.34 -7.63 -20.15
CA LYS A 140 7.01 -8.12 -19.78
C LYS A 140 7.06 -8.70 -18.39
N ILE A 141 5.96 -8.62 -17.66
CA ILE A 141 5.82 -9.22 -16.33
C ILE A 141 4.79 -10.33 -16.44
N GLY A 142 5.20 -11.54 -16.07
CA GLY A 142 4.33 -12.71 -16.02
C GLY A 142 3.32 -12.62 -14.87
N PRO A 143 2.23 -13.41 -14.92
CA PRO A 143 1.21 -13.45 -13.86
C PRO A 143 1.74 -13.96 -12.52
N ASP A 144 2.89 -14.63 -12.53
CA ASP A 144 3.62 -15.16 -11.38
C ASP A 144 4.61 -14.14 -10.77
N GLY A 145 4.72 -12.94 -11.35
CA GLY A 145 5.67 -11.90 -10.97
C GLY A 145 7.04 -12.02 -11.64
N THR A 146 7.23 -12.95 -12.58
CA THR A 146 8.49 -13.11 -13.29
C THR A 146 8.69 -11.98 -14.31
N VAL A 147 9.80 -11.25 -14.17
CA VAL A 147 10.22 -10.22 -15.11
C VAL A 147 10.93 -10.89 -16.28
N LEU A 148 10.33 -10.77 -17.46
CA LEU A 148 10.82 -11.31 -18.72
C LEU A 148 11.37 -10.18 -19.57
N GLY A 149 12.54 -10.38 -20.17
CA GLY A 149 13.13 -9.42 -21.09
C GLY A 149 13.44 -10.02 -22.45
N LYS A 150 13.35 -9.18 -23.48
CA LYS A 150 13.66 -9.53 -24.87
C LYS A 150 15.13 -9.28 -25.17
N GLN A 151 15.87 -10.34 -25.49
CA GLN A 151 17.27 -10.24 -25.89
C GLN A 151 17.41 -9.73 -27.34
N ILE A 152 18.34 -8.81 -27.57
CA ILE A 152 18.71 -8.35 -28.92
C ILE A 152 19.75 -9.33 -29.48
N GLY A 153 19.45 -10.00 -30.61
CA GLY A 153 20.48 -10.76 -31.34
C GLY A 153 20.11 -12.14 -31.89
N GLY A 154 18.85 -12.59 -31.81
CA GLY A 154 18.39 -13.80 -32.50
C GLY A 154 17.27 -13.49 -33.49
N GLU A 155 17.21 -14.20 -34.63
CA GLU A 155 16.10 -14.10 -35.59
C GLU A 155 14.72 -14.44 -34.96
N ALA A 156 14.72 -15.07 -33.78
CA ALA A 156 13.54 -15.34 -32.97
C ALA A 156 13.43 -14.37 -31.78
N VAL A 157 12.23 -13.82 -31.57
CA VAL A 157 11.88 -13.04 -30.38
C VAL A 157 11.72 -14.00 -29.20
N ILE A 158 12.77 -14.19 -28.41
CA ILE A 158 12.76 -15.02 -27.21
C ILE A 158 12.72 -14.10 -25.98
N PHE A 159 11.75 -14.34 -25.10
CA PHE A 159 11.69 -13.73 -23.78
C PHE A 159 12.42 -14.64 -22.78
N GLN A 160 13.38 -14.09 -22.04
CA GLN A 160 14.10 -14.81 -21.00
C GLN A 160 13.74 -14.26 -19.61
N PRO A 161 13.61 -15.13 -18.59
CA PRO A 161 13.42 -14.70 -17.21
C PRO A 161 14.67 -14.03 -16.67
N ILE A 162 14.51 -12.83 -16.13
CA ILE A 162 15.59 -12.04 -15.51
C ILE A 162 15.56 -12.25 -14.00
N ALA A 163 14.40 -11.99 -13.39
CA ALA A 163 14.18 -12.04 -11.96
C ALA A 163 12.68 -12.21 -11.67
N ARG A 164 12.34 -12.46 -10.41
CA ARG A 164 10.95 -12.49 -9.94
C ARG A 164 10.73 -11.40 -8.90
N ILE A 165 9.65 -10.65 -9.06
CA ILE A 165 9.24 -9.59 -8.12
C ILE A 165 8.78 -10.26 -6.83
N GLN A 166 9.33 -9.79 -5.71
CA GLN A 166 8.91 -10.26 -4.41
C GLN A 166 7.57 -9.65 -4.03
N VAL A 167 6.66 -10.52 -3.61
CA VAL A 167 5.32 -10.16 -3.15
C VAL A 167 5.09 -10.81 -1.80
N VAL A 168 4.56 -10.05 -0.84
CA VAL A 168 4.28 -10.52 0.51
C VAL A 168 2.78 -10.39 0.79
N GLU A 169 2.20 -11.39 1.45
CA GLU A 169 0.84 -11.31 1.95
C GLU A 169 0.82 -10.59 3.30
N SER A 170 0.00 -9.54 3.41
CA SER A 170 -0.22 -8.84 4.68
C SER A 170 -1.21 -9.61 5.54
N ASP A 171 -0.82 -9.94 6.76
CA ASP A 171 -1.73 -10.45 7.80
C ASP A 171 -2.71 -9.31 8.23
N PRO A 172 -3.95 -9.63 8.66
CA PRO A 172 -5.00 -8.66 8.94
C PRO A 172 -4.88 -7.93 10.29
#